data_AF-R2R814-F1
#
_entry.id   AF-R2R814-F1
#
_cell.length_a   1.000
_cell.length_b   1.000
_cell.length_c   1.000
_cell.angle_alpha   90.00
_cell.angle_beta   90.00
_cell.angle_gamma   90.00
#
_symmetry.space_group_name_H-M   'P 1'
#
loop_
_entity.id
_entity.type
_entity.pdbx_description
1 polymer ?
#
loop_
_entity_poly.entity_id
_entity_poly.type
_entity_poly.pdbx_seq_one_letter_code
_entity_poly.pdbx_strand_id
1 'polypeptide(L)'
;MIRLLVYTGTVFLLVNLIQQLFATKFEWLQKKDRLVWKQGFKRNRYELFLTFDDGRFACYQLFANYAKYQAADLLLKLFESNLFVGIEENGRVFYYRYSQIEKIESEKYPLKLRKKGLF
;
A
#
# COMPACT_ATOMS: atom_id res chain seq x y z
N MET A 1 0.44 -16.99 47.47
CA MET A 1 0.09 -15.74 46.75
C MET A 1 1.28 -15.09 46.06
N ILE A 2 2.41 -14.87 46.75
CA ILE A 2 3.61 -14.21 46.16
C ILE A 2 4.14 -14.93 44.92
N ARG A 3 4.23 -16.27 44.91
CA ARG A 3 4.66 -17.03 43.73
C ARG A 3 3.78 -16.81 42.51
N LEU A 4 2.46 -16.70 42.69
CA LEU A 4 1.52 -16.51 41.58
C LEU A 4 1.70 -15.13 40.92
N LEU A 5 1.95 -14.10 41.72
CA LEU A 5 2.24 -12.74 41.25
C LEU A 5 3.57 -12.65 40.48
N VAL A 6 4.57 -13.42 40.89
CA VAL A 6 5.86 -13.50 40.19
C VAL A 6 5.70 -14.21 38.83
N TYR A 7 4.88 -15.25 38.76
CA TYR A 7 4.59 -15.94 37.50
C TYR A 7 3.78 -15.08 36.52
N THR A 8 2.77 -14.35 36.99
CA THR A 8 1.99 -13.46 36.10
C THR A 8 2.82 -12.29 35.60
N GLY A 9 3.68 -11.70 36.45
CA GLY A 9 4.60 -10.65 36.06
C GLY A 9 5.63 -11.09 35.00
N THR A 10 6.21 -12.28 35.17
CA THR A 10 7.19 -12.81 34.20
C THR A 10 6.56 -13.19 32.86
N VAL A 11 5.35 -13.76 32.87
CA VAL A 11 4.60 -14.05 31.63
C VAL A 11 4.25 -12.77 30.88
N PHE A 12 3.79 -11.72 31.57
CA PHE A 12 3.47 -10.44 30.94
C PHE A 12 4.69 -9.77 30.30
N LEU A 13 5.85 -9.83 30.97
CA LEU A 13 7.10 -9.32 30.40
C LEU A 13 7.54 -10.11 29.17
N LEU A 14 7.41 -11.44 29.19
CA LEU A 14 7.73 -12.29 28.03
C LEU A 14 6.84 -11.97 26.83
N VAL A 15 5.53 -11.80 27.03
CA VAL A 15 4.59 -11.47 25.94
C VAL A 15 4.90 -10.11 25.33
N ASN A 16 5.17 -9.09 26.14
CA ASN A 16 5.53 -7.76 25.65
C ASN A 16 6.86 -7.76 24.90
N LEU A 17 7.86 -8.51 25.37
CA LEU A 17 9.15 -8.62 24.70
C LEU A 17 9.02 -9.29 23.33
N ILE A 18 8.19 -10.34 23.24
CA ILE A 18 7.86 -11.01 21.98
C ILE A 18 7.15 -10.05 21.04
N GLN A 19 6.13 -9.33 21.51
CA GLN A 19 5.41 -8.34 20.70
C GLN A 19 6.33 -7.23 20.19
N GLN A 20 7.24 -6.70 21.03
CA GLN A 20 8.21 -5.71 20.60
C GLN A 20 9.18 -6.28 19.55
N LEU A 21 9.71 -7.48 19.75
CA LEU A 21 10.61 -8.10 18.76
C LEU A 21 9.91 -8.36 17.42
N PHE A 22 8.65 -8.78 17.43
CA PHE A 22 7.85 -8.94 16.21
C PHE A 22 7.52 -7.60 15.56
N ALA A 23 7.12 -6.58 16.33
CA ALA A 23 6.84 -5.24 15.81
C ALA A 23 8.09 -4.60 15.19
N THR A 24 9.25 -4.67 15.87
CA THR A 24 10.50 -4.10 15.36
C THR A 24 11.02 -4.87 14.13
N LYS A 25 10.87 -6.20 14.08
CA LYS A 25 11.18 -6.95 12.85
C LYS A 25 10.24 -6.59 11.71
N PHE A 26 8.95 -6.41 11.99
CA PHE A 26 7.96 -6.03 10.99
C PHE A 26 8.23 -4.62 10.46
N GLU A 27 8.48 -3.63 11.34
CA GLU A 27 8.89 -2.29 10.97
C GLU A 27 10.24 -2.29 10.22
N TRP A 28 11.20 -3.12 10.60
CA TRP A 28 12.48 -3.21 9.90
C TRP A 28 12.35 -3.84 8.51
N LEU A 29 11.47 -4.83 8.35
CA LEU A 29 11.06 -5.36 7.04
C LEU A 29 10.38 -4.29 6.19
N GLN A 30 9.50 -3.49 6.79
CA GLN A 30 8.75 -2.44 6.12
C GLN A 30 9.64 -1.23 5.73
N LYS A 31 10.61 -0.88 6.57
CA LYS A 31 11.54 0.26 6.39
C LYS A 31 12.72 -0.08 5.46
N LYS A 32 12.99 -1.36 5.21
CA LYS A 32 14.06 -1.80 4.29
C LYS A 32 13.65 -1.82 2.82
N ASP A 33 12.36 -1.74 2.49
CA ASP A 33 11.90 -1.57 1.10
C ASP A 33 12.07 -0.12 0.63
N ARG A 34 13.30 0.41 0.76
CA ARG A 34 13.76 1.45 -0.16
C ARG A 34 13.72 0.83 -1.55
N LEU A 35 12.82 1.34 -2.36
CA LEU A 35 12.61 1.14 -3.80
C LEU A 35 13.93 1.07 -4.60
N VAL A 36 14.71 0.01 -4.45
CA VAL A 36 15.75 -0.33 -5.41
C VAL A 36 15.02 -1.04 -6.53
N TRP A 37 14.86 -0.31 -7.65
CA TRP A 37 14.43 -0.84 -8.93
C TRP A 37 15.32 -2.03 -9.35
N LYS A 38 15.05 -3.23 -8.83
CA LYS A 38 15.70 -4.44 -9.32
C LYS A 38 14.98 -4.89 -10.58
N GLN A 39 15.57 -4.53 -11.72
CA GLN A 39 15.23 -5.07 -13.04
C GLN A 39 15.18 -6.61 -12.94
N GLY A 40 14.01 -7.22 -13.15
CA GLY A 40 13.84 -8.69 -13.22
C GLY A 40 12.82 -9.31 -12.26
N PHE A 41 12.29 -8.60 -11.26
CA PHE A 41 11.20 -9.13 -10.43
C PHE A 41 9.83 -8.97 -11.11
N LYS A 42 9.02 -10.02 -11.05
CA LYS A 42 7.64 -10.07 -11.58
C LYS A 42 6.78 -9.01 -10.87
N ARG A 43 6.47 -7.91 -11.57
CA ARG A 43 5.56 -6.86 -11.09
C ARG A 43 4.11 -7.31 -11.28
N ASN A 44 3.27 -7.01 -10.31
CA ASN A 44 1.84 -7.02 -10.49
C ASN A 44 1.41 -5.61 -10.94
N ARG A 45 0.49 -5.53 -11.89
CA ARG A 45 -0.21 -4.29 -12.22
C ARG A 45 -1.40 -4.17 -11.27
N TYR A 46 -1.53 -3.03 -10.63
CA TYR A 46 -2.66 -2.68 -9.80
C TYR A 46 -3.39 -1.55 -10.51
N GLU A 47 -4.69 -1.72 -10.67
CA GLU A 47 -5.57 -0.69 -11.19
C GLU A 47 -6.37 -0.15 -10.02
N LEU A 48 -6.27 1.17 -9.79
CA LEU A 48 -6.97 1.88 -8.74
C LEU A 48 -8.02 2.76 -9.41
N PHE A 49 -9.28 2.44 -9.16
CA PHE A 49 -10.43 3.19 -9.65
C PHE A 49 -10.91 4.13 -8.55
N LEU A 50 -10.92 5.42 -8.85
CA LEU A 50 -11.39 6.47 -7.96
C LEU A 50 -12.65 7.08 -8.56
N THR A 51 -13.70 7.22 -7.76
CA THR A 51 -14.89 8.02 -8.08
C THR A 51 -14.90 9.24 -7.18
N PHE A 52 -15.06 10.42 -7.77
CA PHE A 52 -15.06 11.70 -7.08
C PHE A 52 -16.47 12.22 -6.84
N ASP A 53 -16.59 13.17 -5.91
CA ASP A 53 -17.85 13.81 -5.48
C ASP A 53 -18.65 14.48 -6.61
N ASP A 54 -17.98 14.89 -7.69
CA ASP A 54 -18.58 15.44 -8.91
C ASP A 54 -19.04 14.37 -9.91
N GLY A 55 -18.98 13.09 -9.52
CA GLY A 55 -19.35 11.94 -10.34
C GLY A 55 -18.29 11.52 -11.36
N ARG A 56 -17.13 12.19 -11.40
CA ARG A 56 -16.05 11.79 -12.30
C ARG A 56 -15.31 10.58 -11.78
N PHE A 57 -14.67 9.86 -12.69
CA PHE A 57 -13.89 8.69 -12.36
C PHE A 57 -12.49 8.78 -12.97
N ALA A 58 -11.52 8.20 -12.27
CA ALA A 58 -10.16 8.04 -12.77
C ALA A 58 -9.64 6.63 -12.50
N CYS A 59 -8.85 6.13 -13.42
CA CYS A 59 -8.13 4.87 -13.27
C CYS A 59 -6.63 5.15 -13.23
N TYR A 60 -5.98 4.80 -12.13
CA TYR A 60 -4.54 4.89 -11.96
C TYR A 60 -3.91 3.51 -12.03
N GLN A 61 -2.88 3.38 -12.85
CA GLN A 61 -2.11 2.15 -12.96
C GLN A 61 -0.85 2.25 -12.11
N LEU A 62 -0.73 1.37 -11.11
CA LEU A 62 0.44 1.26 -10.25
C LEU A 62 1.12 -0.10 -10.46
N PHE A 63 2.44 -0.10 -10.55
CA PHE A 63 3.22 -1.34 -10.71
C PHE A 63 4.02 -1.63 -9.45
N ALA A 64 3.82 -2.80 -8.87
CA ALA A 64 4.51 -3.15 -7.63
C ALA A 64 4.68 -4.67 -7.42
N ASN A 65 5.62 -5.03 -6.55
CA ASN A 65 6.03 -6.43 -6.32
C ASN A 65 5.36 -7.09 -5.11
N TYR A 66 4.38 -6.44 -4.47
CA TYR A 66 3.76 -6.96 -3.26
C TYR A 66 2.79 -8.13 -3.56
N ALA A 67 2.62 -9.02 -2.59
CA ALA A 67 1.70 -10.15 -2.70
C ALA A 67 0.24 -9.66 -2.79
N LYS A 68 -0.10 -8.61 -2.04
CA LYS A 68 -1.41 -7.94 -2.07
C LYS A 68 -1.24 -6.53 -1.55
N TYR A 69 -1.93 -5.58 -2.19
CA TYR A 69 -2.18 -4.27 -1.61
C TYR A 69 -3.66 -4.16 -1.28
N GLN A 70 -3.99 -3.43 -0.22
CA GLN A 70 -5.35 -2.95 -0.03
C GLN A 70 -5.53 -1.66 -0.83
N ALA A 71 -6.77 -1.33 -1.19
CA ALA A 71 -7.07 -0.11 -1.93
C ALA A 71 -6.58 1.16 -1.20
N ALA A 72 -6.65 1.15 0.14
CA ALA A 72 -6.13 2.22 0.98
C ALA A 72 -4.60 2.40 0.87
N ASP A 73 -3.83 1.31 0.77
CA ASP A 73 -2.37 1.37 0.65
C ASP A 73 -1.95 1.97 -0.70
N LEU A 74 -2.64 1.59 -1.78
CA LEU A 74 -2.41 2.13 -3.12
C LEU A 74 -2.71 3.61 -3.17
N LEU A 75 -3.76 4.02 -2.46
CA LEU A 75 -4.17 5.39 -2.39
C LEU A 75 -3.19 6.23 -1.56
N LEU A 76 -2.76 5.75 -0.38
CA LEU A 76 -1.72 6.42 0.40
C LEU A 76 -0.46 6.66 -0.44
N LYS A 77 -0.09 5.69 -1.28
CA LYS A 77 1.04 5.81 -2.20
C LYS A 77 0.81 6.83 -3.32
N LEU A 78 -0.41 6.94 -3.83
CA LEU A 78 -0.77 7.94 -4.84
C LEU A 78 -0.63 9.37 -4.29
N PHE A 79 -1.02 9.57 -3.02
CA PHE A 79 -1.01 10.87 -2.35
C PHE A 79 0.26 11.13 -1.51
N GLU A 80 1.22 10.20 -1.44
CA GLU A 80 2.41 10.30 -0.58
C GLU A 80 3.25 11.55 -0.88
N SER A 81 3.42 11.86 -2.17
CA SER A 81 4.20 13.01 -2.65
C SER A 81 3.35 14.15 -3.20
N ASN A 82 2.03 13.94 -3.33
CA ASN A 82 1.14 14.88 -4.00
C ASN A 82 -0.13 15.09 -3.18
N LEU A 83 -0.41 16.34 -2.81
CA LEU A 83 -1.66 16.72 -2.14
C LEU A 83 -2.90 16.62 -3.05
N PHE A 84 -2.67 16.54 -4.36
CA PHE A 84 -3.68 16.53 -5.40
C PHE A 84 -3.40 15.45 -6.41
N VAL A 85 -4.47 14.93 -7.01
CA VAL A 85 -4.39 14.00 -8.13
C VAL A 85 -5.09 14.62 -9.32
N GLY A 86 -4.40 14.65 -10.46
CA GLY A 86 -4.88 15.25 -11.71
C GLY A 86 -5.57 14.21 -12.59
N ILE A 87 -6.81 14.51 -13.03
CA ILE A 87 -7.48 13.79 -14.12
C ILE A 87 -7.36 14.65 -15.37
N GLU A 88 -6.85 14.09 -16.46
CA GLU A 88 -6.91 14.73 -17.77
C GLU A 88 -8.12 14.21 -18.54
N GLU A 89 -9.02 15.13 -18.91
CA GLU A 89 -10.23 14.85 -19.66
C GLU A 89 -10.36 15.88 -20.79
N ASN A 90 -10.38 15.41 -22.05
CA ASN A 90 -10.48 16.27 -23.24
C ASN A 90 -9.46 17.42 -23.27
N GLY A 91 -8.22 17.16 -22.84
CA GLY A 91 -7.13 18.15 -22.78
C GLY A 91 -7.25 19.17 -21.63
N ARG A 92 -8.20 18.99 -20.71
CA ARG A 92 -8.32 19.78 -19.48
C ARG A 92 -7.90 18.94 -18.29
N VAL A 93 -7.07 19.52 -17.42
CA VAL A 93 -6.61 18.86 -16.19
C VAL A 93 -7.45 19.35 -15.01
N PHE A 94 -8.08 18.40 -14.31
CA PHE A 94 -8.86 18.63 -13.10
C PHE A 94 -8.09 18.08 -11.90
N TYR A 95 -7.96 18.88 -10.84
CA TYR A 95 -7.21 18.49 -9.64
C TYR A 95 -8.16 18.15 -8.50
N TYR A 96 -8.00 16.96 -7.93
CA TYR A 96 -8.83 16.47 -6.84
C TYR A 96 -8.02 16.22 -5.58
N ARG A 97 -8.60 16.57 -4.43
CA ARG A 97 -8.07 16.22 -3.12
C ARG A 97 -8.58 14.85 -2.67
N TYR A 98 -7.88 14.28 -1.70
CA TYR A 98 -8.29 13.04 -1.07
C TYR A 98 -9.73 13.08 -0.53
N SER A 99 -10.14 14.20 0.06
CA SER A 99 -11.47 14.40 0.63
C SER A 99 -12.62 14.37 -0.38
N GLN A 100 -12.30 14.49 -1.66
CA GLN A 100 -13.29 14.51 -2.75
C GLN A 100 -13.51 13.12 -3.35
N ILE A 101 -12.88 12.08 -2.80
CA ILE A 101 -13.05 10.71 -3.26
C ILE A 101 -14.22 10.08 -2.52
N GLU A 102 -15.25 9.70 -3.26
CA GLU A 102 -16.44 9.04 -2.72
C GLU A 102 -16.28 7.51 -2.71
N LYS A 103 -15.66 6.95 -3.75
CA LYS A 103 -15.50 5.50 -3.91
C LYS A 103 -14.08 5.14 -4.33
N ILE A 104 -13.57 4.05 -3.76
CA ILE A 104 -12.24 3.52 -4.04
C ILE A 104 -12.39 2.03 -4.35
N GLU A 105 -11.96 1.61 -5.52
CA GLU A 105 -11.88 0.20 -5.91
C GLU A 105 -10.48 -0.12 -6.42
N SER A 106 -10.04 -1.35 -6.18
CA SER A 106 -8.72 -1.79 -6.63
C SER A 106 -8.77 -3.18 -7.21
N GLU A 107 -8.15 -3.35 -8.37
CA GLU A 107 -7.98 -4.65 -9.01
C GLU A 107 -6.51 -4.99 -9.18
N LYS A 108 -6.20 -6.29 -9.04
CA LYS A 108 -4.84 -6.80 -9.18
C LYS A 108 -4.75 -7.68 -10.42
N TYR A 109 -3.88 -7.27 -11.33
CA TYR A 109 -3.54 -8.00 -12.55
C TYR A 109 -2.12 -8.58 -12.43
N PRO A 110 -1.97 -9.91 -12.28
CA PRO A 110 -0.67 -10.52 -12.32
C PRO A 110 -0.10 -10.42 -13.74
N LEU A 111 0.99 -9.67 -13.93
CA LEU A 111 1.68 -9.65 -15.22
C LEU A 111 2.36 -11.00 -15.39
N LYS A 112 1.83 -11.85 -16.28
CA LYS A 112 2.55 -13.03 -16.76
C LYS A 112 3.72 -12.50 -17.58
N LEU A 113 4.91 -13.09 -17.40
CA LEU A 113 6.04 -12.92 -18.30
C LEU A 113 5.59 -13.39 -19.69
N ARG A 114 5.03 -12.49 -20.49
CA ARG A 114 5.10 -12.64 -21.94
C ARG A 114 6.55 -12.34 -22.29
N LYS A 115 7.17 -13.25 -23.05
CA LYS A 115 8.53 -13.12 -23.57
C LYS A 115 8.77 -11.67 -23.99
N LYS A 116 9.90 -11.12 -23.53
CA LYS A 116 10.53 -9.85 -23.92
C LYS A 116 9.81 -9.14 -25.09
N GLY A 117 9.26 -7.97 -24.82
CA GLY A 117 8.79 -7.04 -25.84
C GLY A 117 7.29 -6.79 -25.74
N LEU A 118 6.92 -5.73 -25.04
CA LEU A 118 6.12 -4.61 -25.54
C LEU A 118 5.71 -3.77 -24.33
N PHE A 119 6.42 -2.65 -24.21
CA PHE A 119 6.06 -1.36 -23.60
C PHE A 119 5.41 -1.37 -22.21
#